data_AF-W1Y2Z5-F1
#
_entry.id   AF-W1Y2Z5-F1
#
_cell.length_a   1.000
_cell.length_b   1.000
_cell.length_c   1.000
_cell.angle_alpha   90.00
_cell.angle_beta   90.00
_cell.angle_gamma   90.00
#
_symmetry.space_group_name_H-M   'P 1'
#
loop_
_entity.id
_entity.type
_entity.pdbx_description
1 polymer ?
#
loop_
_entity_poly.entity_id
_entity_poly.type
_entity_poly.pdbx_seq_one_letter_code
_entity_poly.pdbx_strand_id
1 'polypeptide(L)'
;DWEIYKAIAKKFSEVCVGHLGKETDIVTLPIQHDSAAELAQPLDVKDWKKGECDLIPGKTAPHIMVVERDYPATYERFTSIGPLMEKIG
;
A
#
# COMPACT_ATOMS: atom_id res chain seq x y z
N ASP A 1 -17.39 0.10 15.98
CA ASP A 1 -16.52 0.47 14.83
C ASP A 1 -16.67 -0.43 13.63
N TRP A 2 -16.54 -1.76 13.76
CA TRP A 2 -16.66 -2.70 12.63
C TRP A 2 -17.91 -2.49 11.76
N GLU A 3 -19.11 -2.51 12.36
CA GLU A 3 -20.37 -2.33 11.59
C GLU A 3 -20.48 -0.95 10.94
N ILE A 4 -19.88 0.09 11.55
CA ILE A 4 -19.84 1.45 10.98
C ILE A 4 -18.97 1.44 9.72
N TYR A 5 -17.73 0.94 9.80
CA TYR A 5 -16.84 0.88 8.64
C TYR A 5 -17.36 -0.05 7.54
N LYS A 6 -18.00 -1.16 7.92
CA LYS A 6 -18.67 -2.07 6.98
C LYS A 6 -19.80 -1.36 6.22
N ALA A 7 -20.63 -0.58 6.90
CA ALA A 7 -21.69 0.20 6.26
C ALA A 7 -21.14 1.28 5.31
N ILE A 8 -20.06 1.97 5.71
CA ILE A 8 -19.36 2.94 4.86
C ILE A 8 -18.79 2.24 3.61
N ALA A 9 -18.09 1.12 3.78
CA ALA A 9 -17.51 0.36 2.67
C ALA A 9 -18.59 -0.11 1.68
N LYS A 10 -19.75 -0.53 2.19
CA LYS A 10 -20.91 -0.89 1.37
C LYS A 10 -21.37 0.30 0.53
N LYS A 11 -21.66 1.43 1.17
CA LYS A 11 -22.17 2.61 0.47
C LYS A 11 -21.15 3.16 -0.52
N PHE A 12 -19.87 3.18 -0.15
CA PHE A 12 -18.78 3.57 -1.02
C PHE A 12 -18.71 2.70 -2.29
N SER A 13 -18.76 1.38 -2.13
CA SER A 13 -18.73 0.43 -3.25
C SER A 13 -19.90 0.61 -4.22
N GLU A 14 -21.10 0.97 -3.70
CA GLU A 14 -22.28 1.26 -4.53
C GLU A 14 -22.11 2.54 -5.35
N VAL A 15 -21.60 3.63 -4.73
CA VAL A 15 -21.54 4.95 -5.38
C VAL A 15 -20.32 5.13 -6.28
N CYS A 16 -19.30 4.29 -6.17
CA CYS A 16 -18.09 4.41 -6.98
C CYS A 16 -18.29 3.89 -8.42
N VAL A 17 -19.30 3.04 -8.68
CA VAL A 17 -19.57 2.49 -10.01
C VAL A 17 -19.86 3.63 -11.01
N GLY A 18 -19.11 3.65 -12.11
CA GLY A 18 -19.17 4.72 -13.12
C GLY A 18 -18.26 5.93 -12.83
N HIS A 19 -17.60 5.96 -11.67
CA HIS A 19 -16.66 7.01 -11.28
C HIS A 19 -15.25 6.47 -11.00
N LEU A 20 -15.14 5.31 -10.34
CA LEU A 20 -13.88 4.65 -9.98
C LEU A 20 -14.01 3.14 -10.21
N GLY A 21 -13.07 2.56 -10.95
CA GLY A 21 -13.05 1.14 -11.29
C GLY A 21 -11.91 0.40 -10.61
N LYS A 22 -11.17 -0.38 -11.40
CA LYS A 22 -9.88 -0.94 -11.02
C LYS A 22 -8.81 0.05 -11.44
N GLU A 23 -8.22 0.72 -10.46
CA GLU A 23 -7.25 1.78 -10.69
C GLU A 23 -5.85 1.31 -10.28
N THR A 24 -4.86 1.77 -11.05
CA THR A 24 -3.45 1.59 -10.74
C THR A 24 -2.93 2.85 -10.08
N ASP A 25 -2.45 2.74 -8.84
CA ASP A 25 -1.98 3.85 -8.02
C ASP A 25 -0.50 3.66 -7.63
N ILE A 26 0.17 4.76 -7.29
CA ILE A 26 1.57 4.77 -6.85
C ILE A 26 1.61 5.18 -5.39
N VAL A 27 2.20 4.34 -4.55
CA VAL A 27 2.38 4.60 -3.12
C VAL A 27 3.86 4.58 -2.75
N THR A 28 4.23 5.45 -1.81
CA THR A 28 5.54 5.39 -1.18
C THR A 28 5.47 4.52 0.07
N LEU A 29 6.23 3.42 0.09
CA LEU A 29 6.40 2.58 1.27
C LEU A 29 7.72 2.94 1.97
N PRO A 30 7.69 3.42 3.23
CA PRO A 30 8.90 3.69 4.00
C PRO A 30 9.81 2.46 4.10
N ILE A 31 11.10 2.68 4.27
CA ILE A 31 12.04 1.60 4.61
C ILE A 31 11.59 0.98 5.93
N GLN A 32 11.35 -0.33 5.91
CA GLN A 32 10.87 -1.07 7.07
C GLN A 32 12.04 -1.61 7.90
N HIS A 33 11.85 -1.67 9.20
CA HIS A 33 12.72 -2.42 10.11
C HIS A 33 12.70 -3.91 9.78
N ASP A 34 13.77 -4.61 10.13
CA ASP A 34 13.92 -6.05 9.92
C ASP A 34 13.76 -6.46 8.45
N SER A 35 14.20 -5.57 7.54
CA SER A 35 14.16 -5.78 6.09
C SER A 35 15.53 -5.57 5.47
N ALA A 36 15.79 -6.16 4.30
CA ALA A 36 17.04 -5.93 3.59
C ALA A 36 17.28 -4.44 3.26
N ALA A 37 16.21 -3.65 3.11
CA ALA A 37 16.29 -2.21 2.84
C ALA A 37 16.76 -1.40 4.05
N GLU A 38 16.62 -1.92 5.28
CA GLU A 38 17.12 -1.27 6.49
C GLU A 38 18.64 -1.07 6.45
N LEU A 39 19.36 -2.02 5.84
CA LEU A 39 20.82 -1.98 5.69
C LEU A 39 21.28 -1.22 4.45
N ALA A 40 20.39 -0.51 3.75
CA ALA A 40 20.73 0.15 2.49
C ALA A 40 21.69 1.34 2.65
N GLN A 41 21.73 1.96 3.83
CA GLN A 41 22.66 3.04 4.19
C GLN A 41 23.44 2.68 5.47
N PRO A 42 24.46 1.81 5.39
CA PRO A 42 25.07 1.17 6.56
C PRO A 42 26.09 2.04 7.31
N LEU A 43 26.52 3.17 6.76
CA LEU A 43 27.56 4.03 7.34
C LEU A 43 27.01 5.39 7.75
N ASP A 44 26.58 6.17 6.76
CA ASP A 44 25.97 7.49 6.95
C ASP A 44 24.53 7.48 6.44
N VAL A 45 23.62 8.14 7.16
CA VAL A 45 22.24 8.35 6.72
C VAL A 45 22.17 9.65 5.94
N LYS A 46 22.16 9.57 4.60
CA LYS A 46 22.04 10.72 3.69
C LYS A 46 20.59 10.90 3.24
N ASP A 47 20.17 12.16 3.14
CA ASP A 47 18.83 12.56 2.70
C ASP A 47 18.86 13.12 1.27
N TRP A 48 18.26 12.37 0.34
CA TRP A 48 18.12 12.77 -1.06
C TRP A 48 17.34 14.08 -1.22
N LYS A 49 16.40 14.41 -0.30
CA LYS A 49 15.62 15.66 -0.37
C LYS A 49 16.50 16.89 -0.16
N LYS A 50 17.63 16.72 0.52
CA LYS A 50 18.63 17.76 0.76
C LYS A 50 19.74 17.79 -0.29
N GLY A 51 19.70 16.89 -1.28
CA GLY A 51 20.74 16.76 -2.30
C GLY A 51 22.03 16.09 -1.80
N GLU A 52 21.98 15.39 -0.67
CA GLU A 52 23.15 14.71 -0.09
C GLU A 52 23.52 13.40 -0.84
N CYS A 53 22.54 12.83 -1.54
CA CYS A 53 22.65 11.62 -2.36
C CYS A 53 21.58 11.58 -3.45
N ASP A 54 21.71 10.64 -4.40
CA ASP A 54 20.73 10.42 -5.46
C ASP A 54 19.44 9.80 -4.92
N LEU A 55 18.31 10.07 -5.58
CA LEU A 55 17.02 9.42 -5.31
C LEU A 55 17.03 8.00 -5.89
N ILE A 56 17.15 7.00 -5.01
CA ILE A 56 17.12 5.57 -5.35
C ILE A 56 16.03 4.91 -4.50
N PRO A 57 14.87 4.56 -5.08
CA PRO A 57 13.77 3.95 -4.34
C PRO A 57 14.19 2.66 -3.63
N GLY A 58 13.84 2.54 -2.34
CA GLY A 58 14.18 1.40 -1.51
C GLY A 58 15.64 1.36 -1.02
N LYS A 59 16.43 2.41 -1.29
CA LYS A 59 17.79 2.54 -0.74
C LYS A 59 18.01 3.87 -0.05
N THR A 60 17.96 4.95 -0.81
CA THR A 60 18.11 6.31 -0.29
C THR A 60 16.76 6.98 -0.11
N ALA A 61 15.73 6.54 -0.84
CA ALA A 61 14.34 7.01 -0.74
C ALA A 61 13.38 5.86 -0.35
N PRO A 62 12.14 6.15 0.06
CA PRO A 62 11.10 5.13 0.20
C PRO A 62 10.95 4.27 -1.07
N HIS A 63 10.46 3.05 -0.93
CA HIS A 63 10.06 2.27 -2.09
C HIS A 63 8.91 2.99 -2.80
N ILE A 64 8.96 3.05 -4.12
CA ILE A 64 7.86 3.54 -4.94
C ILE A 64 7.21 2.31 -5.53
N MET A 65 5.99 1.99 -5.07
CA MET A 65 5.30 0.77 -5.44
C MET A 65 4.02 1.08 -6.18
N VAL A 66 3.74 0.25 -7.19
CA VAL A 66 2.46 0.25 -7.88
C VAL A 66 1.50 -0.68 -7.14
N VAL A 67 0.29 -0.20 -6.86
CA VAL A 67 -0.77 -0.98 -6.23
C VAL A 67 -2.04 -0.91 -7.04
N GLU A 68 -2.75 -2.04 -7.14
CA GLU A 68 -4.07 -2.09 -7.77
C GLU A 68 -5.16 -1.89 -6.70
N ARG A 69 -6.10 -0.99 -6.98
CA ARG A 69 -7.27 -0.72 -6.13
C ARG A 69 -8.53 -1.06 -6.91
N ASP A 70 -9.23 -2.10 -6.46
CA ASP A 70 -10.56 -2.44 -6.94
C ASP A 70 -11.61 -1.77 -6.05
N TYR A 71 -12.02 -0.55 -6.41
CA TYR A 71 -12.94 0.24 -5.61
C TYR A 71 -14.34 -0.38 -5.51
N PRO A 72 -14.96 -0.89 -6.60
CA PRO A 72 -16.23 -1.60 -6.52
C PRO A 72 -16.21 -2.82 -5.60
N ALA A 73 -15.08 -3.51 -5.46
CA ALA A 73 -14.96 -4.69 -4.60
C ALA A 73 -14.62 -4.37 -3.13
N THR A 74 -14.60 -3.09 -2.71
CA THR A 74 -14.14 -2.70 -1.36
C THR A 74 -14.93 -3.38 -0.24
N TYR A 75 -16.26 -3.40 -0.33
CA TYR A 75 -17.12 -4.04 0.68
C TYR A 75 -16.91 -5.55 0.75
N GLU A 76 -16.88 -6.22 -0.40
CA GLU A 76 -16.66 -7.66 -0.48
C GLU A 76 -15.35 -8.04 0.21
N ARG A 77 -14.25 -7.35 -0.15
CA ARG A 77 -12.93 -7.58 0.43
C ARG A 77 -12.89 -7.30 1.92
N PHE A 78 -13.53 -6.21 2.38
CA PHE A 78 -13.60 -5.87 3.81
C PHE A 78 -14.30 -6.96 4.64
N THR A 79 -15.30 -7.64 4.07
CA THR A 79 -16.07 -8.68 4.76
C THR A 79 -15.56 -10.10 4.53
N SER A 80 -14.49 -10.25 3.77
CA SER A 80 -13.89 -11.54 3.42
C SER A 80 -12.66 -11.86 4.28
N ILE A 81 -12.35 -13.15 4.41
CA ILE A 81 -11.04 -13.59 4.90
C ILE A 81 -10.17 -13.87 3.67
N GLY A 82 -8.94 -13.35 3.69
CA GLY A 82 -8.05 -13.40 2.54
C GLY A 82 -7.71 -14.84 2.08
N PRO A 83 -7.27 -15.00 0.82
CA PRO A 83 -7.06 -16.30 0.18
C PRO A 83 -5.95 -17.15 0.81
N LEU A 84 -5.12 -16.59 1.68
CA LEU A 84 -4.05 -17.32 2.37
C LEU A 84 -4.58 -18.40 3.33
N MET A 85 -5.86 -18.36 3.70
CA MET A 85 -6.49 -19.45 4.46
C MET A 85 -6.67 -20.73 3.65
N GLU A 86 -6.69 -20.65 2.32
CA GLU A 86 -6.85 -21.82 1.44
C GLU A 86 -5.54 -22.57 1.21
N LYS A 87 -4.39 -21.91 1.43
CA LYS A 87 -3.08 -22.57 1.45
C LYS A 87 -2.80 -23.05 2.87
N ILE A 88 -2.83 -24.37 3.06
CA ILE A 88 -2.16 -24.97 4.21
C ILE A 88 -0.67 -24.58 4.10
N GLY A 89 -0.17 -23.89 5.13
CA GLY A 89 1.20 -23.35 5.18
C GLY A 89 2.29 -24.41 5.09
#